data_AF-A0A1H3SZZ7-F1
#
_entry.id   AF-A0A1H3SZZ7-F1
#
_cell.length_a   1.000
_cell.length_b   1.000
_cell.length_c   1.000
_cell.angle_alpha   90.00
_cell.angle_beta   90.00
_cell.angle_gamma   90.00
#
_symmetry.space_group_name_H-M   'P 1'
#
loop_
_entity.id
_entity.type
_entity.pdbx_description
1 polymer ?
#
loop_
_entity_poly.entity_id
_entity_poly.type
_entity_poly.pdbx_seq_one_letter_code
_entity_poly.pdbx_strand_id
1 'polypeptide(L)'
;MSKFNWRNGPAAGLVLGVFIFCMSGWLLWTLSANQTEHRVRSEEAAKRYTEYAEDRVDEMCFRLDGQALRRCIQEEIETSHDHNRSDQDLDAQQTMAFFTQIMGATALLGVVLGVGSVALIYMTLSETREMTAQARGMGRDQSRAYVHADRAHFFWGGESQKHPRVEIWVRNTGLTPANWYEIRIKDLVYPHEGFDETTPLIDQVKLPEKFEGPWNAIPADSKGNKATFHFDRDETKRIKLAAMDGLGLSAPTYGLSIVGEIRYQTFFGEVFVSQFVFGRSMLPAYRLERSETRDVDGVKVTDNIEKPIHLSRYAAKIDTYKKVQREG
;
A
#
# COMPACT_ATOMS: atom_id res chain seq x y z
N MET A 1 5.36 -9.31 -27.87
CA MET A 1 4.14 -9.91 -27.28
C MET A 1 3.68 -9.01 -26.13
N SER A 2 2.68 -8.16 -26.38
CA SER A 2 2.05 -7.36 -25.33
C SER A 2 1.33 -8.29 -24.37
N LYS A 3 1.66 -8.20 -23.08
CA LYS A 3 0.90 -8.89 -22.04
C LYS A 3 -0.51 -8.31 -22.07
N PHE A 4 -1.46 -9.06 -22.63
CA PHE A 4 -2.87 -8.71 -22.64
C PHE A 4 -3.30 -8.56 -21.17
N ASN A 5 -3.38 -7.31 -20.71
CA ASN A 5 -3.44 -6.96 -19.30
C ASN A 5 -4.89 -7.14 -18.81
N TRP A 6 -5.26 -8.38 -18.46
CA TRP A 6 -6.55 -8.72 -17.84
C TRP A 6 -6.86 -7.93 -16.55
N ARG A 7 -5.89 -7.16 -16.04
CA ARG A 7 -6.02 -6.27 -14.87
C ARG A 7 -7.01 -5.10 -15.04
N ASN A 8 -7.52 -4.84 -16.23
CA ASN A 8 -8.62 -3.90 -16.42
C ASN A 8 -9.96 -4.58 -16.04
N GLY A 9 -10.16 -4.79 -14.74
CA GLY A 9 -11.33 -5.44 -14.13
C GLY A 9 -12.72 -5.03 -14.67
N PRO A 10 -13.00 -3.76 -15.04
CA PRO A 10 -14.32 -3.44 -15.59
C PRO A 10 -14.58 -4.03 -16.98
N ALA A 11 -13.54 -4.23 -17.79
CA ALA A 11 -13.70 -4.71 -19.17
C ALA A 11 -14.05 -6.21 -19.19
N ALA A 12 -13.40 -7.02 -18.35
CA ALA A 12 -13.67 -8.45 -18.24
C ALA A 12 -15.09 -8.73 -17.71
N GLY A 13 -15.54 -7.96 -16.71
CA GLY A 13 -16.91 -8.04 -16.20
C GLY A 13 -17.97 -7.69 -17.26
N LEU A 14 -17.72 -6.64 -18.06
CA LEU A 14 -18.60 -6.25 -19.17
C LEU A 14 -18.67 -7.34 -20.24
N VAL A 15 -17.53 -7.91 -20.65
CA VAL A 15 -17.50 -8.96 -21.67
C VAL A 15 -18.23 -10.21 -21.20
N LEU A 16 -18.04 -10.63 -19.94
CA LEU A 16 -18.74 -11.78 -19.37
C LEU A 16 -20.25 -11.53 -19.25
N GLY A 17 -20.64 -10.33 -18.83
CA GLY A 17 -22.05 -9.92 -18.75
C GLY A 17 -22.74 -9.92 -20.12
N VAL A 18 -22.09 -9.37 -21.14
CA VAL A 18 -22.59 -9.38 -22.53
C VAL A 18 -22.69 -10.81 -23.05
N PHE A 19 -21.68 -11.65 -22.79
CA PHE A 19 -21.70 -13.05 -23.22
C PHE A 19 -22.86 -13.83 -22.59
N ILE A 20 -23.09 -13.68 -21.28
CA ILE A 20 -24.23 -14.32 -20.59
C ILE A 20 -25.55 -13.82 -21.17
N PHE A 21 -25.69 -12.52 -21.43
CA PHE A 21 -26.89 -11.93 -22.02
C PHE A 21 -27.16 -12.44 -23.44
N CYS A 22 -26.13 -12.57 -24.28
CA CYS A 22 -26.26 -13.14 -25.62
C CYS A 22 -26.62 -14.63 -25.58
N MET A 23 -26.00 -15.41 -24.70
CA MET A 23 -26.31 -16.83 -24.52
C MET A 23 -27.74 -17.06 -24.04
N SER A 24 -28.21 -16.28 -23.05
CA SER A 24 -29.58 -16.39 -22.56
C SER A 24 -30.60 -15.93 -23.60
N GLY A 25 -30.31 -14.85 -24.34
CA GLY A 25 -31.14 -14.41 -25.46
C GLY A 25 -31.24 -15.46 -26.57
N TRP A 26 -30.11 -16.09 -26.93
CA TRP A 26 -30.10 -17.16 -27.93
C TRP A 26 -30.89 -18.39 -27.48
N LEU A 27 -30.74 -18.81 -26.21
CA LEU A 27 -31.52 -19.91 -25.63
C LEU A 27 -33.02 -19.61 -25.59
N LEU A 28 -33.42 -18.41 -25.15
CA LEU A 28 -34.83 -18.00 -25.14
C LEU A 28 -35.42 -17.98 -26.55
N TRP A 29 -34.66 -17.47 -27.52
CA TRP A 29 -35.10 -17.42 -28.91
C TRP A 29 -35.26 -18.81 -29.52
N THR A 30 -34.31 -19.73 -29.32
CA THR A 30 -34.42 -21.12 -29.80
C THR A 30 -35.58 -21.86 -29.15
N LEU A 31 -35.81 -21.66 -27.85
CA LEU A 31 -36.94 -22.26 -27.15
C LEU A 31 -38.28 -21.76 -27.69
N SER A 32 -38.39 -20.45 -27.94
CA SER A 32 -39.58 -19.82 -28.52
C SER A 32 -39.83 -20.26 -29.96
N ALA A 33 -38.79 -20.33 -30.79
CA ALA A 33 -38.90 -20.79 -32.17
C ALA A 33 -39.41 -22.23 -32.24
N ASN A 34 -38.85 -23.12 -31.40
CA ASN A 34 -39.23 -24.53 -31.39
C ASN A 34 -40.70 -24.74 -30.97
N GLN A 35 -41.16 -24.04 -29.92
CA GLN A 35 -42.56 -24.12 -29.50
C GLN A 35 -43.55 -23.65 -30.58
N THR A 36 -43.15 -22.66 -31.37
CA THR A 36 -44.00 -22.13 -32.44
C THR A 36 -44.17 -23.17 -33.55
N GLU A 37 -43.09 -23.85 -33.94
CA GLU A 37 -43.15 -24.89 -34.98
C GLU A 37 -43.99 -26.10 -34.55
N HIS A 38 -43.84 -26.55 -33.31
CA HIS A 38 -44.66 -27.65 -32.76
C HIS A 38 -46.15 -27.29 -32.76
N ARG A 39 -46.50 -26.07 -32.37
CA ARG A 39 -47.90 -25.62 -32.35
C ARG A 39 -48.51 -25.63 -33.76
N VAL A 40 -47.80 -25.07 -34.74
CA VAL A 40 -48.26 -25.05 -36.14
C VAL A 40 -48.42 -26.47 -36.69
N ARG A 41 -47.44 -27.35 -36.49
CA ARG A 41 -47.54 -28.75 -36.94
C ARG A 41 -48.67 -29.50 -36.25
N SER A 42 -48.90 -29.27 -34.97
CA SER A 42 -50.00 -29.90 -34.23
C SER A 42 -51.37 -29.45 -34.74
N GLU A 43 -51.52 -28.16 -35.06
CA GLU A 43 -52.76 -27.60 -35.63
C GLU A 43 -52.99 -28.12 -37.06
N GLU A 44 -51.95 -28.21 -37.89
CA GLU A 44 -52.05 -28.77 -39.25
C GLU A 44 -52.33 -30.27 -39.26
N ALA A 45 -51.67 -31.03 -38.38
CA ALA A 45 -51.89 -32.47 -38.25
C ALA A 45 -53.33 -32.74 -37.79
N ALA A 46 -53.82 -32.02 -36.78
CA ALA A 46 -55.20 -32.14 -36.31
C ALA A 46 -56.22 -31.90 -37.43
N LYS A 47 -56.02 -30.88 -38.26
CA LYS A 47 -56.89 -30.60 -39.42
C LYS A 47 -56.87 -31.72 -40.46
N ARG A 48 -55.68 -32.22 -40.83
CA ARG A 48 -55.57 -33.33 -41.79
C ARG A 48 -56.19 -34.61 -41.25
N TYR A 49 -56.06 -34.88 -39.96
CA TYR A 49 -56.69 -36.03 -39.33
C TYR A 49 -58.22 -35.93 -39.34
N THR A 50 -58.80 -34.74 -39.09
CA THR A 50 -60.26 -34.56 -39.20
C THR A 50 -60.76 -34.78 -40.62
N GLU A 51 -60.07 -34.22 -41.63
CA GLU A 51 -60.44 -34.38 -43.04
C GLU A 51 -60.32 -35.84 -43.49
N TYR A 52 -59.21 -36.50 -43.16
CA TYR A 52 -58.97 -37.90 -43.56
C TYR A 52 -59.90 -38.88 -42.83
N ALA A 53 -60.28 -38.59 -41.58
CA ALA A 53 -61.24 -39.40 -40.84
C ALA A 53 -62.66 -39.29 -41.43
N GLU A 54 -63.09 -38.09 -41.82
CA GLU A 54 -64.37 -37.88 -42.49
C GLU A 54 -64.45 -38.64 -43.82
N ASP A 55 -63.45 -38.45 -44.70
CA ASP A 55 -63.41 -39.11 -46.01
C ASP A 55 -63.41 -40.64 -45.89
N ARG A 56 -62.66 -41.19 -44.94
CA ARG A 56 -62.52 -42.65 -44.76
C ARG A 56 -63.77 -43.30 -44.17
N VAL A 57 -64.47 -42.60 -43.26
CA VAL A 57 -65.76 -43.05 -42.72
C VAL A 57 -66.83 -43.05 -43.81
N ASP A 58 -66.87 -42.01 -44.65
CA ASP A 58 -67.79 -41.93 -45.78
C ASP A 58 -67.48 -42.99 -46.85
N GLU A 59 -66.22 -43.29 -47.14
CA GLU A 59 -65.87 -44.30 -48.13
C GLU A 59 -66.16 -45.73 -47.66
N MET A 60 -65.77 -46.07 -46.42
CA MET A 60 -65.83 -47.46 -45.95
C MET A 60 -67.17 -47.82 -45.29
N CYS A 61 -67.82 -46.89 -44.58
CA CYS A 61 -69.01 -47.23 -43.80
C CYS A 61 -70.34 -46.93 -44.52
N PHE A 62 -70.38 -46.09 -45.58
CA PHE A 62 -71.64 -45.63 -46.22
C PHE A 62 -72.46 -46.72 -46.94
N ARG A 63 -71.88 -47.91 -47.20
CA ARG A 63 -72.57 -49.03 -47.87
C ARG A 63 -73.11 -50.11 -46.92
N LEU A 64 -73.02 -49.91 -45.61
CA LEU A 64 -73.38 -50.92 -44.61
C LEU A 64 -74.74 -50.63 -43.95
N ASP A 65 -75.57 -51.66 -43.80
CA ASP A 65 -76.89 -51.57 -43.16
C ASP A 65 -76.77 -51.37 -41.62
N GLY A 66 -77.76 -50.72 -41.01
CA GLY A 66 -77.62 -49.88 -39.80
C GLY A 66 -76.95 -50.50 -38.57
N GLN A 67 -77.00 -51.83 -38.39
CA GLN A 67 -76.31 -52.50 -37.28
C GLN A 67 -74.81 -52.74 -37.57
N ALA A 68 -74.46 -52.99 -38.83
CA ALA A 68 -73.07 -53.10 -39.28
C ALA A 68 -72.39 -51.72 -39.35
N LEU A 69 -73.15 -50.68 -39.71
CA LEU A 69 -72.68 -49.28 -39.70
C LEU A 69 -72.17 -48.85 -38.31
N ARG A 70 -72.94 -49.14 -37.25
CA ARG A 70 -72.52 -48.79 -35.88
C ARG A 70 -71.26 -49.52 -35.42
N ARG A 71 -71.07 -50.78 -35.81
CA ARG A 71 -69.84 -51.53 -35.51
C ARG A 71 -68.64 -50.99 -36.29
N CYS A 72 -68.82 -50.67 -37.58
CA CYS A 72 -67.80 -50.02 -38.42
C CYS A 72 -67.30 -48.72 -37.76
N ILE A 73 -68.23 -47.84 -37.35
CA ILE A 73 -67.90 -46.58 -36.68
C ILE A 73 -67.19 -46.83 -35.34
N GLN A 74 -67.65 -47.78 -34.53
CA GLN A 74 -67.07 -48.05 -33.22
C GLN A 74 -65.67 -48.67 -33.31
N GLU A 75 -65.47 -49.60 -34.24
CA GLU A 75 -64.16 -50.21 -34.53
C GLU A 75 -63.17 -49.16 -35.03
N GLU A 76 -63.61 -48.23 -35.90
CA GLU A 76 -62.73 -47.20 -36.43
C GLU A 76 -62.42 -46.07 -35.43
N ILE A 77 -63.34 -45.81 -34.49
CA ILE A 77 -63.04 -44.96 -33.32
C ILE A 77 -61.99 -45.64 -32.43
N GLU A 78 -62.07 -46.94 -32.21
CA GLU A 78 -61.15 -47.69 -31.35
C GLU A 78 -59.75 -47.80 -31.96
N THR A 79 -59.64 -48.09 -33.26
CA THR A 79 -58.35 -48.07 -34.00
C THR A 79 -57.75 -46.67 -34.06
N SER A 80 -58.56 -45.62 -34.24
CA SER A 80 -58.11 -44.23 -34.17
C SER A 80 -57.57 -43.87 -32.77
N HIS A 81 -58.22 -44.39 -31.72
CA HIS A 81 -57.74 -44.21 -30.34
C HIS A 81 -56.40 -44.90 -30.09
N ASP A 82 -56.17 -46.08 -30.67
CA ASP A 82 -54.92 -46.83 -30.54
C ASP A 82 -53.77 -46.16 -31.31
N HIS A 83 -54.03 -45.61 -32.50
CA HIS A 83 -53.05 -44.79 -33.23
C HIS A 83 -52.68 -43.50 -32.49
N ASN A 84 -53.65 -42.82 -31.87
CA ASN A 84 -53.37 -41.68 -31.01
C ASN A 84 -52.50 -42.06 -29.81
N ARG A 85 -52.63 -43.28 -29.29
CA ARG A 85 -51.85 -43.74 -28.14
C ARG A 85 -50.38 -43.99 -28.51
N SER A 86 -50.11 -44.53 -29.69
CA SER A 86 -48.73 -44.70 -30.18
C SER A 86 -48.05 -43.37 -30.51
N ASP A 87 -48.78 -42.42 -31.07
CA ASP A 87 -48.24 -41.09 -31.39
C ASP A 87 -47.97 -40.27 -30.12
N GLN A 88 -48.83 -40.40 -29.11
CA GLN A 88 -48.62 -39.77 -27.79
C GLN A 88 -47.38 -40.28 -27.07
N ASP A 89 -47.04 -41.57 -27.20
CA ASP A 89 -45.82 -42.12 -26.56
C ASP A 89 -44.55 -41.60 -27.25
N LEU A 90 -44.54 -41.53 -28.59
CA LEU A 90 -43.45 -40.94 -29.36
C LEU A 90 -43.25 -39.45 -29.06
N ASP A 91 -44.35 -38.69 -28.95
CA ASP A 91 -44.29 -37.26 -28.60
C ASP A 91 -43.80 -37.05 -27.16
N ALA A 92 -44.24 -37.91 -26.22
CA ALA A 92 -43.76 -37.89 -24.85
C ALA A 92 -42.24 -38.18 -24.76
N GLN A 93 -41.73 -39.13 -25.53
CA GLN A 93 -40.29 -39.44 -25.58
C GLN A 93 -39.47 -38.29 -26.18
N GLN A 94 -39.94 -37.67 -27.27
CA GLN A 94 -39.27 -36.52 -27.88
C GLN A 94 -39.27 -35.31 -26.94
N THR A 95 -40.39 -35.05 -26.29
CA THR A 95 -40.53 -33.99 -25.31
C THR A 95 -39.57 -34.18 -24.13
N MET A 96 -39.47 -35.40 -23.61
CA MET A 96 -38.51 -35.71 -22.53
C MET A 96 -37.05 -35.56 -22.96
N ALA A 97 -36.70 -35.98 -24.19
CA ALA A 97 -35.35 -35.78 -24.72
C ALA A 97 -34.99 -34.29 -24.83
N PHE A 98 -35.93 -33.47 -25.31
CA PHE A 98 -35.77 -32.02 -25.40
C PHE A 98 -35.57 -31.36 -24.02
N PHE A 99 -36.41 -31.73 -23.03
CA PHE A 99 -36.24 -31.23 -21.66
C PHE A 99 -34.91 -31.66 -21.04
N THR A 100 -34.48 -32.90 -21.29
CA THR A 100 -33.19 -33.42 -20.81
C THR A 100 -32.03 -32.62 -21.42
N GLN A 101 -32.10 -32.28 -22.71
CA GLN A 101 -31.09 -31.45 -23.37
C GLN A 101 -31.03 -30.05 -22.77
N ILE A 102 -32.19 -29.42 -22.49
CA ILE A 102 -32.24 -28.11 -21.83
C ILE A 102 -31.66 -28.18 -20.43
N MET A 103 -32.05 -29.16 -19.62
CA MET A 103 -31.50 -29.33 -18.26
C MET A 103 -30.00 -29.57 -18.28
N GLY A 104 -29.50 -30.33 -19.26
CA GLY A 104 -28.05 -30.53 -19.45
C GLY A 104 -27.34 -29.22 -19.78
N ALA A 105 -27.91 -28.41 -20.67
CA ALA A 105 -27.35 -27.11 -21.05
C ALA A 105 -27.35 -26.11 -19.87
N THR A 106 -28.42 -26.05 -19.08
CA THR A 106 -28.51 -25.17 -17.91
C THR A 106 -27.56 -25.62 -16.79
N ALA A 107 -27.42 -26.93 -16.57
CA ALA A 107 -26.44 -27.47 -15.62
C ALA A 107 -25.00 -27.08 -16.01
N LEU A 108 -24.64 -27.21 -17.29
CA LEU A 108 -23.31 -26.83 -17.78
C LEU A 108 -23.06 -25.33 -17.63
N LEU A 109 -24.05 -24.50 -17.92
CA LEU A 109 -23.99 -23.05 -17.70
C LEU A 109 -23.80 -22.71 -16.22
N GLY A 110 -24.51 -23.42 -15.32
CA GLY A 110 -24.34 -23.29 -13.87
C GLY A 110 -22.92 -23.62 -13.40
N VAL A 111 -22.29 -24.66 -13.96
CA VAL A 111 -20.89 -25.01 -13.65
C VAL A 111 -19.93 -23.90 -14.10
N VAL A 112 -20.09 -23.37 -15.31
CA VAL A 112 -19.26 -22.27 -15.83
C VAL A 112 -19.38 -21.02 -14.96
N LEU A 113 -20.61 -20.66 -14.55
CA LEU A 113 -20.84 -19.55 -13.64
C LEU A 113 -20.23 -19.81 -12.25
N GLY A 114 -20.32 -21.03 -11.73
CA GLY A 114 -19.71 -21.43 -10.47
C GLY A 114 -18.19 -21.29 -10.49
N VAL A 115 -17.53 -21.83 -11.52
CA VAL A 115 -16.07 -21.71 -11.71
C VAL A 115 -15.65 -20.25 -11.87
N GLY A 116 -16.38 -19.47 -12.68
CA GLY A 116 -16.12 -18.04 -12.85
C GLY A 116 -16.23 -17.25 -11.54
N SER A 117 -17.22 -17.57 -10.71
CA SER A 117 -17.41 -16.94 -9.39
C SER A 117 -16.24 -17.24 -8.45
N VAL A 118 -15.79 -18.50 -8.39
CA VAL A 118 -14.63 -18.89 -7.56
C VAL A 118 -13.36 -18.21 -8.03
N ALA A 119 -13.14 -18.12 -9.35
CA ALA A 119 -11.97 -17.43 -9.92
C ALA A 119 -11.97 -15.93 -9.57
N LEU A 120 -13.12 -15.27 -9.63
CA LEU A 120 -13.26 -13.85 -9.27
C LEU A 120 -12.96 -13.62 -7.79
N ILE A 121 -13.48 -14.48 -6.90
CA ILE A 121 -13.17 -14.43 -5.45
C ILE A 121 -11.67 -14.60 -5.23
N TYR A 122 -11.03 -15.56 -5.90
CA TYR A 122 -9.59 -15.79 -5.78
C TYR A 122 -8.76 -14.57 -6.21
N MET A 123 -9.10 -13.96 -7.34
CA MET A 123 -8.44 -12.73 -7.81
C MET A 123 -8.59 -11.58 -6.81
N THR A 124 -9.80 -11.40 -6.27
CA THR A 124 -10.10 -10.34 -5.29
C THR A 124 -9.32 -10.54 -3.99
N LEU A 125 -9.20 -11.80 -3.54
CA LEU A 125 -8.41 -12.14 -2.35
C LEU A 125 -6.92 -11.88 -2.56
N SER A 126 -6.38 -12.15 -3.75
CA SER A 126 -4.98 -11.85 -4.07
C SER A 126 -4.68 -10.36 -3.97
N GLU A 127 -5.51 -9.53 -4.61
CA GLU A 127 -5.38 -8.07 -4.58
C GLU A 127 -5.55 -7.51 -3.16
N THR A 128 -6.49 -8.07 -2.39
CA THR A 128 -6.69 -7.69 -0.97
C THR A 128 -5.46 -8.01 -0.13
N ARG A 129 -4.77 -9.12 -0.39
CA ARG A 129 -3.52 -9.48 0.31
C ARG A 129 -2.40 -8.49 0.00
N GLU A 130 -2.24 -8.10 -1.26
CA GLU A 130 -1.25 -7.10 -1.68
C GLU A 130 -1.56 -5.73 -1.05
N MET A 131 -2.82 -5.27 -1.12
CA MET A 131 -3.26 -4.04 -0.46
C MET A 131 -3.03 -4.07 1.04
N THR A 132 -3.31 -5.21 1.70
CA THR A 132 -3.06 -5.36 3.15
C THR A 132 -1.56 -5.29 3.47
N ALA A 133 -0.71 -5.88 2.64
CA ALA A 133 0.74 -5.79 2.81
C ALA A 133 1.24 -4.35 2.65
N GLN A 134 0.74 -3.62 1.64
CA GLN A 134 1.07 -2.22 1.42
C GLN A 134 0.56 -1.32 2.55
N ALA A 135 -0.68 -1.52 3.01
CA ALA A 135 -1.26 -0.79 4.12
C ALA A 135 -0.48 -1.00 5.42
N ARG A 136 0.02 -2.23 5.68
CA ARG A 136 0.93 -2.50 6.80
C ARG A 136 2.25 -1.73 6.68
N GLY A 137 2.83 -1.68 5.47
CA GLY A 137 4.03 -0.87 5.19
C GLY A 137 3.80 0.61 5.47
N MET A 138 2.70 1.17 4.94
CA MET A 138 2.31 2.57 5.17
C MET A 138 2.05 2.86 6.66
N GLY A 139 1.32 1.99 7.36
CA GLY A 139 1.06 2.16 8.78
C GLY A 139 2.33 2.09 9.62
N ARG A 140 3.28 1.21 9.26
CA ARG A 140 4.61 1.14 9.87
C ARG A 140 5.41 2.43 9.62
N ASP A 141 5.39 2.95 8.39
CA ASP A 141 6.10 4.18 8.04
C ASP A 141 5.48 5.43 8.68
N GLN A 142 4.16 5.46 8.91
CA GLN A 142 3.51 6.56 9.62
C GLN A 142 3.79 6.51 11.13
N SER A 143 3.91 5.31 11.71
CA SER A 143 4.08 5.13 13.15
C SER A 143 5.53 5.10 13.63
N ARG A 144 6.51 4.91 12.73
CA ARG A 144 7.93 4.77 13.11
C ARG A 144 8.51 5.99 13.82
N ALA A 145 9.59 5.76 14.55
CA ALA A 145 10.39 6.80 15.18
C ALA A 145 11.12 7.66 14.11
N TYR A 146 11.11 8.97 14.31
CA TYR A 146 11.79 9.95 13.48
C TYR A 146 12.75 10.75 14.36
N VAL A 147 13.98 10.24 14.50
CA VAL A 147 14.99 10.81 15.38
C VAL A 147 15.88 11.77 14.60
N HIS A 148 16.02 12.99 15.10
CA HIS A 148 16.89 14.02 14.52
C HIS A 148 17.46 14.94 15.60
N ALA A 149 18.53 15.66 15.26
CA ALA A 149 19.07 16.70 16.13
C ALA A 149 18.16 17.93 16.05
N ASP A 150 17.55 18.35 17.16
CA ASP A 150 16.63 19.47 17.26
C ASP A 150 17.39 20.81 17.27
N ARG A 151 18.36 20.94 18.16
CA ARG A 151 19.18 22.15 18.37
C ARG A 151 20.58 21.80 18.85
N ALA A 152 21.50 22.74 18.67
CA ALA A 152 22.89 22.62 19.15
C ALA A 152 23.36 23.92 19.83
N HIS A 153 24.01 23.78 20.97
CA HIS A 153 24.64 24.88 21.70
C HIS A 153 26.13 24.63 21.81
N PHE A 154 26.91 25.67 21.56
CA PHE A 154 28.35 25.67 21.74
C PHE A 154 28.73 26.38 23.05
N PHE A 155 29.78 25.88 23.70
CA PHE A 155 30.38 26.43 24.90
C PHE A 155 31.89 26.42 24.75
N TRP A 156 32.57 27.49 25.15
CA TRP A 156 34.02 27.59 25.16
C TRP A 156 34.69 26.76 26.27
N GLY A 157 33.94 26.39 27.30
CA GLY A 157 34.49 25.66 28.45
C GLY A 157 35.20 26.59 29.41
N GLY A 158 34.62 27.77 29.65
CA GLY A 158 35.16 28.80 30.55
C GLY A 158 36.05 29.83 29.89
N GLU A 159 36.49 30.81 30.67
CA GLU A 159 37.24 31.99 30.20
C GLU A 159 38.55 31.63 29.47
N SER A 160 39.22 30.55 29.90
CA SER A 160 40.45 30.08 29.26
C SER A 160 40.23 29.40 27.89
N GLN A 161 38.98 29.10 27.54
CA GLN A 161 38.60 28.43 26.29
C GLN A 161 39.40 27.14 26.02
N LYS A 162 39.74 26.39 27.08
CA LYS A 162 40.59 25.20 26.99
C LYS A 162 39.82 23.92 26.65
N HIS A 163 38.53 23.91 26.94
CA HIS A 163 37.69 22.73 26.82
C HIS A 163 36.36 23.06 26.13
N PRO A 164 36.41 23.55 24.87
CA PRO A 164 35.19 23.81 24.15
C PRO A 164 34.40 22.51 23.98
N ARG A 165 33.08 22.65 24.04
CA ARG A 165 32.14 21.55 23.91
C ARG A 165 30.91 21.97 23.14
N VAL A 166 30.26 21.00 22.50
CA VAL A 166 28.95 21.19 21.90
C VAL A 166 27.94 20.29 22.60
N GLU A 167 26.79 20.86 22.92
CA GLU A 167 25.62 20.14 23.40
C GLU A 167 24.61 20.03 22.26
N ILE A 168 24.17 18.82 21.96
CA ILE A 168 23.20 18.53 20.89
C ILE A 168 21.98 17.89 21.53
N TRP A 169 20.82 18.47 21.25
CA TRP A 169 19.54 17.91 21.68
C TRP A 169 18.99 17.03 20.58
N VAL A 170 18.74 15.76 20.90
CA VAL A 170 18.18 14.78 19.97
C VAL A 170 16.73 14.53 20.32
N ARG A 171 15.83 14.75 19.36
CA ARG A 171 14.38 14.61 19.53
C ARG A 171 13.84 13.49 18.65
N ASN A 172 12.81 12.82 19.13
CA ASN A 172 12.00 11.89 18.35
C ASN A 172 10.63 12.53 18.08
N THR A 173 10.32 12.81 16.81
CA THR A 173 9.01 13.33 16.38
C THR A 173 8.08 12.24 15.85
N GLY A 174 8.49 10.97 15.92
CA GLY A 174 7.66 9.84 15.55
C GLY A 174 6.69 9.42 16.66
N LEU A 175 5.74 8.56 16.29
CA LEU A 175 4.69 8.07 17.20
C LEU A 175 5.17 6.90 18.08
N THR A 176 6.24 6.23 17.69
CA THR A 176 6.85 5.13 18.45
C THR A 176 8.22 5.55 19.01
N PRO A 177 8.65 4.96 20.14
CA PRO A 177 9.99 5.21 20.68
C PRO A 177 11.08 4.68 19.75
N ALA A 178 12.27 5.28 19.83
CA ALA A 178 13.49 4.68 19.32
C ALA A 178 14.14 3.84 20.43
N ASN A 179 14.56 2.61 20.12
CA ASN A 179 15.12 1.69 21.11
C ASN A 179 16.47 2.17 21.66
N TRP A 180 17.30 2.69 20.77
CA TRP A 180 18.59 3.30 21.06
C TRP A 180 18.96 4.28 19.96
N TYR A 181 19.90 5.15 20.26
CA TYR A 181 20.53 6.02 19.28
C TYR A 181 22.00 6.24 19.64
N GLU A 182 22.77 6.59 18.63
CA GLU A 182 24.19 6.91 18.69
C GLU A 182 24.44 8.10 17.77
N ILE A 183 25.50 8.85 18.03
CA ILE A 183 25.79 10.11 17.34
C ILE A 183 27.28 10.15 17.08
N ARG A 184 27.65 10.64 15.91
CA ARG A 184 29.02 11.08 15.62
C ARG A 184 28.99 12.50 15.10
N ILE A 185 29.99 13.27 15.45
CA ILE A 185 30.12 14.66 15.02
C ILE A 185 31.53 14.96 14.51
N LYS A 186 31.64 16.03 13.73
CA LYS A 186 32.90 16.63 13.34
C LYS A 186 32.79 18.16 13.30
N ASP A 187 33.83 18.83 13.79
CA ASP A 187 34.03 20.27 13.61
C ASP A 187 34.44 20.59 12.17
N LEU A 188 33.80 21.59 11.56
CA LEU A 188 34.17 22.16 10.27
C LEU A 188 34.34 23.67 10.45
N VAL A 189 35.58 24.13 10.39
CA VAL A 189 35.91 25.56 10.37
C VAL A 189 36.12 25.97 8.92
N TYR A 190 35.36 26.95 8.45
CA TYR A 190 35.35 27.34 7.04
C TYR A 190 35.59 28.85 6.88
N PRO A 191 36.38 29.28 5.88
CA PRO A 191 36.60 30.70 5.62
C PRO A 191 35.32 31.35 5.06
N HIS A 192 35.11 32.65 5.28
CA HIS A 192 34.03 33.39 4.64
C HIS A 192 34.32 33.71 3.16
N GLU A 193 35.59 33.92 2.83
CA GLU A 193 36.01 34.14 1.45
C GLU A 193 35.93 32.82 0.67
N GLY A 194 35.04 32.78 -0.32
CA GLY A 194 34.90 31.63 -1.23
C GLY A 194 34.02 30.49 -0.72
N PHE A 195 33.40 30.62 0.45
CA PHE A 195 32.41 29.64 0.92
C PHE A 195 31.01 30.10 0.55
N ASP A 196 30.43 29.43 -0.46
CA ASP A 196 29.00 29.58 -0.74
C ASP A 196 28.22 28.96 0.43
N GLU A 197 27.58 29.81 1.24
CA GLU A 197 26.80 29.40 2.42
C GLU A 197 25.74 28.34 2.10
N THR A 198 25.41 28.15 0.81
CA THR A 198 24.43 27.17 0.35
C THR A 198 24.91 25.71 0.36
N THR A 199 26.22 25.41 0.51
CA THR A 199 26.64 23.99 0.47
C THR A 199 27.87 23.60 1.30
N PRO A 200 27.74 23.44 2.63
CA PRO A 200 28.56 22.44 3.31
C PRO A 200 28.09 21.06 2.83
N LEU A 201 28.76 20.51 1.81
CA LEU A 201 28.54 19.12 1.39
C LEU A 201 29.01 18.24 2.55
N ILE A 202 28.05 17.74 3.34
CA ILE A 202 28.30 16.72 4.36
C ILE A 202 29.12 15.55 3.79
N ASP A 203 28.94 15.26 2.50
CA ASP A 203 29.68 14.26 1.73
C ASP A 203 31.20 14.51 1.65
N GLN A 204 31.65 15.76 1.85
CA GLN A 204 33.07 16.11 1.86
C GLN A 204 33.69 16.01 3.24
N VAL A 205 32.87 16.00 4.31
CA VAL A 205 33.37 15.92 5.67
C VAL A 205 33.52 14.45 6.05
N LYS A 206 34.78 14.02 6.21
CA LYS A 206 35.06 12.68 6.72
C LYS A 206 34.69 12.61 8.20
N LEU A 207 33.48 12.13 8.48
CA LEU A 207 33.02 11.87 9.85
C LEU A 207 33.86 10.75 10.50
N PRO A 208 34.01 10.76 11.84
CA PRO A 208 34.65 9.68 12.56
C PRO A 208 33.98 8.32 12.27
N GLU A 209 34.76 7.25 12.18
CA GLU A 209 34.20 5.90 11.94
C GLU A 209 33.34 5.42 13.12
N LYS A 210 33.75 5.79 14.34
CA LYS A 210 33.09 5.38 15.57
C LYS A 210 31.96 6.34 15.92
N PHE A 211 30.80 5.78 16.27
CA PHE A 211 29.73 6.52 16.92
C PHE A 211 29.92 6.54 18.44
N GLU A 212 29.55 7.63 19.08
CA GLU A 212 29.42 7.72 20.53
C GLU A 212 28.00 7.31 20.94
N GLY A 213 27.88 6.55 22.04
CA GLY A 213 26.65 5.86 22.46
C GLY A 213 26.92 4.38 22.79
N PRO A 214 25.88 3.54 22.96
CA PRO A 214 24.45 3.81 22.76
C PRO A 214 23.81 4.54 23.94
N TRP A 215 22.97 5.53 23.64
CA TRP A 215 22.08 6.10 24.63
C TRP A 215 20.76 5.34 24.68
N ASN A 216 20.11 5.37 25.85
CA ASN A 216 18.85 4.69 26.12
C ASN A 216 17.71 5.17 25.21
N ALA A 217 16.61 4.42 25.22
CA ALA A 217 15.43 4.68 24.42
C ALA A 217 14.94 6.13 24.50
N ILE A 218 14.61 6.72 23.34
CA ILE A 218 13.98 8.05 23.26
C ILE A 218 12.46 7.85 23.14
N PRO A 219 11.66 8.28 24.13
CA PRO A 219 10.21 8.17 24.04
C PRO A 219 9.65 9.01 22.88
N ALA A 220 8.46 8.62 22.40
CA ALA A 220 7.72 9.41 21.43
C ALA A 220 7.44 10.82 21.99
N ASP A 221 7.59 11.84 21.15
CA ASP A 221 7.42 13.26 21.50
C ASP A 221 8.24 13.73 22.73
N SER A 222 9.41 13.15 22.95
CA SER A 222 10.32 13.65 24.00
C SER A 222 10.74 15.10 23.71
N LYS A 223 11.01 15.88 24.76
CA LYS A 223 11.67 17.21 24.65
C LYS A 223 13.14 17.12 24.21
N GLY A 224 13.59 15.91 23.93
CA GLY A 224 14.92 15.55 23.47
C GLY A 224 15.90 15.24 24.60
N ASN A 225 16.81 14.30 24.30
CA ASN A 225 17.93 13.96 25.16
C ASN A 225 19.15 14.81 24.77
N LYS A 226 19.93 15.23 25.75
CA LYS A 226 21.14 16.03 25.53
C LYS A 226 22.37 15.13 25.44
N ALA A 227 23.11 15.24 24.34
CA ALA A 227 24.44 14.66 24.18
C ALA A 227 25.49 15.77 24.21
N THR A 228 26.59 15.55 24.93
CA THR A 228 27.66 16.55 25.10
C THR A 228 28.96 15.98 24.54
N PHE A 229 29.56 16.70 23.60
CA PHE A 229 30.81 16.33 22.94
C PHE A 229 31.87 17.36 23.27
N HIS A 230 33.07 16.90 23.62
CA HIS A 230 34.21 17.75 23.90
C HIS A 230 35.18 17.70 22.73
N PHE A 231 35.70 18.85 22.34
CA PHE A 231 36.68 18.92 21.27
C PHE A 231 38.08 18.68 21.80
N ASP A 232 38.92 18.02 21.00
CA ASP A 232 40.32 17.81 21.34
C ASP A 232 41.15 19.11 21.23
N ARG A 233 42.45 19.01 21.55
CA ARG A 233 43.34 20.18 21.56
C ARG A 233 43.54 20.78 20.17
N ASP A 234 43.56 19.97 19.12
CA ASP A 234 43.81 20.43 17.75
C ASP A 234 42.53 20.98 17.10
N GLU A 235 41.38 20.37 17.38
CA GLU A 235 40.04 20.91 17.12
C GLU A 235 39.87 22.27 17.80
N THR A 236 40.24 22.38 19.08
CA THR A 236 40.17 23.64 19.83
C THR A 236 40.98 24.75 19.16
N LYS A 237 42.21 24.45 18.67
CA LYS A 237 43.02 25.45 17.96
C LYS A 237 42.34 25.93 16.68
N ARG A 238 41.70 25.04 15.92
CA ARG A 238 40.97 25.41 14.70
C ARG A 238 39.73 26.22 15.01
N ILE A 239 38.94 25.81 15.99
CA ILE A 239 37.70 26.50 16.40
C ILE A 239 37.98 27.96 16.82
N LYS A 240 39.13 28.21 17.44
CA LYS A 240 39.56 29.58 17.81
C LYS A 240 39.73 30.51 16.61
N LEU A 241 39.92 30.00 15.39
CA LEU A 241 39.95 30.83 14.18
C LEU A 241 38.57 31.45 13.85
N ALA A 242 37.49 30.81 14.28
CA ALA A 242 36.12 31.31 14.11
C ALA A 242 35.65 32.22 15.27
N ALA A 243 36.50 32.41 16.29
CA ALA A 243 36.20 33.30 17.40
C ALA A 243 36.32 34.77 16.97
N MET A 244 35.43 35.62 17.49
CA MET A 244 35.69 37.07 17.45
C MET A 244 36.95 37.40 18.23
N ASP A 245 37.79 38.27 17.68
CA ASP A 245 38.81 38.93 18.48
C ASP A 245 38.14 39.68 19.63
N GLY A 246 38.73 39.65 20.82
CA GLY A 246 38.12 40.13 22.07
C GLY A 246 37.74 41.62 22.03
N LEU A 247 38.35 42.39 21.13
CA LEU A 247 38.06 43.81 20.90
C LEU A 247 36.92 44.06 19.91
N GLY A 248 36.45 43.03 19.19
CA GLY A 248 35.36 43.14 18.21
C GLY A 248 35.65 44.04 17.01
N LEU A 249 36.92 44.42 16.79
CA LEU A 249 37.34 45.40 15.78
C LEU A 249 37.53 44.81 14.38
N SER A 250 37.62 43.48 14.26
CA SER A 250 37.75 42.80 12.97
C SER A 250 36.62 41.79 12.80
N ALA A 251 36.01 41.81 11.61
CA ALA A 251 35.09 40.75 11.23
C ALA A 251 35.86 39.41 11.24
N PRO A 252 35.31 38.35 11.85
CA PRO A 252 35.92 37.03 11.80
C PRO A 252 36.03 36.64 10.33
N THR A 253 37.12 35.96 9.99
CA THR A 253 37.35 35.46 8.64
C THR A 253 36.86 34.03 8.46
N TYR A 254 36.44 33.37 9.55
CA TYR A 254 35.99 31.99 9.57
C TYR A 254 34.68 31.81 10.35
N GLY A 255 33.85 30.88 9.89
CA GLY A 255 32.71 30.34 10.62
C GLY A 255 32.98 28.95 11.20
N LEU A 256 32.09 28.51 12.08
CA LEU A 256 32.07 27.15 12.64
C LEU A 256 30.79 26.45 12.22
N SER A 257 30.94 25.22 11.71
CA SER A 257 29.87 24.27 11.53
C SER A 257 30.16 22.97 12.28
N ILE A 258 29.13 22.39 12.87
CA ILE A 258 29.11 21.07 13.47
C ILE A 258 28.28 20.18 12.56
N VAL A 259 28.96 19.22 11.94
CA VAL A 259 28.37 18.25 11.02
C VAL A 259 28.30 16.92 11.75
N GLY A 260 27.20 16.19 11.60
CA GLY A 260 27.08 14.90 12.27
C GLY A 260 25.97 14.02 11.73
N GLU A 261 25.94 12.82 12.30
CA GLU A 261 24.97 11.78 11.98
C GLU A 261 24.42 11.19 13.27
N ILE A 262 23.11 10.94 13.27
CA ILE A 262 22.43 10.17 14.31
C ILE A 262 22.04 8.84 13.71
N ARG A 263 22.60 7.75 14.25
CA ARG A 263 22.18 6.39 13.95
C ARG A 263 21.21 5.94 15.02
N TYR A 264 20.06 5.41 14.65
CA TYR A 264 19.05 4.98 15.62
C TYR A 264 18.27 3.77 15.14
N GLN A 265 17.74 2.99 16.09
CA GLN A 265 16.88 1.84 15.79
C GLN A 265 15.44 2.14 16.20
N THR A 266 14.51 1.90 15.28
CA THR A 266 13.06 2.01 15.56
C THR A 266 12.59 0.85 16.43
N PHE A 267 11.41 1.00 17.03
CA PHE A 267 10.71 -0.09 17.72
C PHE A 267 10.59 -1.37 16.86
N PHE A 268 10.50 -1.24 15.54
CA PHE A 268 10.38 -2.36 14.61
C PHE A 268 11.72 -3.00 14.20
N GLY A 269 12.83 -2.63 14.84
CA GLY A 269 14.16 -3.20 14.62
C GLY A 269 14.91 -2.65 13.41
N GLU A 270 14.35 -1.66 12.71
CA GLU A 270 15.00 -1.02 11.56
C GLU A 270 15.99 0.04 12.01
N VAL A 271 17.15 0.10 11.35
CA VAL A 271 18.19 1.08 11.63
C VAL A 271 18.14 2.19 10.58
N PHE A 272 18.15 3.42 11.05
CA PHE A 272 18.13 4.62 10.22
C PHE A 272 19.28 5.55 10.60
N VAL A 273 19.67 6.39 9.65
CA VAL A 273 20.63 7.48 9.85
C VAL A 273 19.96 8.81 9.47
N SER A 274 20.12 9.79 10.35
CA SER A 274 19.71 11.18 10.12
C SER A 274 20.93 12.08 10.21
N GLN A 275 21.26 12.72 9.10
CA GLN A 275 22.31 13.72 9.03
C GLN A 275 21.85 15.07 9.58
N PHE A 276 22.78 15.85 10.13
CA PHE A 276 22.50 17.22 10.58
C PHE A 276 23.72 18.12 10.44
N VAL A 277 23.44 19.42 10.27
CA VAL A 277 24.45 20.47 10.20
C VAL A 277 23.94 21.68 10.98
N PHE A 278 24.68 22.05 12.02
CA PHE A 278 24.48 23.32 12.74
C PHE A 278 25.69 24.19 12.56
N GLY A 279 25.55 25.51 12.62
CA GLY A 279 26.69 26.38 12.54
C GLY A 279 26.37 27.83 12.81
N ARG A 280 27.42 28.63 12.77
CA ARG A 280 27.35 30.09 12.81
C ARG A 280 28.52 30.66 12.03
N SER A 281 28.26 31.72 11.28
CA SER A 281 29.31 32.45 10.57
C SER A 281 30.31 33.08 11.54
N MET A 282 29.90 33.41 12.75
CA MET A 282 30.78 34.00 13.76
C MET A 282 30.51 33.36 15.12
N LEU A 283 31.56 32.97 15.83
CA LEU A 283 31.45 32.59 17.24
C LEU A 283 31.69 33.80 18.14
N PRO A 284 30.68 34.24 18.91
CA PRO A 284 30.88 35.30 19.89
C PRO A 284 31.89 34.86 20.96
N ALA A 285 32.61 35.84 21.51
CA ALA A 285 33.52 35.61 22.63
C ALA A 285 32.78 35.01 23.84
N TYR A 286 33.55 34.34 24.72
CA TYR A 286 33.06 33.79 25.99
C TYR A 286 32.27 34.85 26.78
N ARG A 287 31.10 34.45 27.28
CA ARG A 287 30.28 35.28 28.17
C ARG A 287 29.80 34.45 29.35
N LEU A 288 30.10 34.94 30.55
CA LEU A 288 29.55 34.41 31.79
C LEU A 288 28.06 34.77 31.86
N GLU A 289 27.20 33.77 32.07
CA GLU A 289 25.76 34.00 32.30
C GLU A 289 25.49 34.32 33.76
N ARG A 290 26.03 33.49 34.66
CA ARG A 290 25.94 33.67 36.11
C ARG A 290 27.07 32.93 36.81
N SER A 291 27.39 33.37 38.01
CA SER A 291 28.32 32.70 38.92
C SER A 291 27.55 32.28 40.17
N GLU A 292 27.60 31.00 40.52
CA GLU A 292 26.97 30.47 41.72
C GLU A 292 28.06 29.94 42.65
N THR A 293 28.10 30.41 43.90
CA THR A 293 28.99 29.84 44.91
C THR A 293 28.20 28.86 45.76
N ARG A 294 28.63 27.60 45.78
CA ARG A 294 28.03 26.52 46.58
C ARG A 294 29.04 26.06 47.62
N ASP A 295 28.55 25.75 48.81
CA ASP A 295 29.34 25.12 49.85
C ASP A 295 29.24 23.61 49.67
N VAL A 296 30.34 22.97 49.29
CA VAL A 296 30.44 21.51 49.14
C VAL A 296 31.45 21.04 50.17
N ASP A 297 30.95 20.38 51.22
CA ASP A 297 31.75 19.84 52.33
C ASP A 297 32.63 20.88 53.05
N GLY A 298 32.11 22.10 53.24
CA GLY A 298 32.83 23.19 53.91
C GLY A 298 33.77 23.98 52.98
N VAL A 299 33.84 23.59 51.70
CA VAL A 299 34.61 24.29 50.66
C VAL A 299 33.66 25.09 49.78
N LYS A 300 33.86 26.41 49.72
CA LYS A 300 33.15 27.28 48.78
C LYS A 300 33.68 27.07 47.37
N VAL A 301 32.89 26.42 46.53
CA VAL A 301 33.16 26.22 45.10
C VAL A 301 32.33 27.22 44.31
N THR A 302 32.98 28.04 43.49
CA THR A 302 32.32 28.99 42.59
C THR A 302 32.17 28.39 41.20
N ASP A 303 30.95 28.00 40.85
CA ASP A 303 30.57 27.47 39.54
C ASP A 303 30.23 28.62 38.60
N ASN A 304 31.06 28.80 37.57
CA ASN A 304 30.83 29.77 36.50
C ASN A 304 30.00 29.12 35.39
N ILE A 305 28.76 29.56 35.25
CA ILE A 305 27.82 29.06 34.24
C ILE A 305 27.97 29.93 33.00
N GLU A 306 28.47 29.33 31.93
CA GLU A 306 28.68 29.97 30.63
C GLU A 306 27.36 30.14 29.87
N LYS A 307 27.16 31.31 29.24
CA LYS A 307 26.02 31.56 28.37
C LYS A 307 26.11 30.70 27.10
N PRO A 308 25.12 29.86 26.79
CA PRO A 308 25.16 29.02 25.60
C PRO A 308 25.18 29.85 24.31
N ILE A 309 26.03 29.44 23.36
CA ILE A 309 26.03 30.01 22.01
C ILE A 309 25.15 29.13 21.13
N HIS A 310 23.97 29.62 20.79
CA HIS A 310 23.06 28.90 19.88
C HIS A 310 23.66 28.81 18.48
N LEU A 311 23.71 27.59 17.93
CA LEU A 311 24.09 27.30 16.55
C LEU A 311 22.83 27.11 15.71
N SER A 312 22.75 27.81 14.58
CA SER A 312 21.61 27.73 13.67
C SER A 312 21.72 26.51 12.77
N ARG A 313 20.61 25.88 12.41
CA ARG A 313 20.63 24.81 11.40
C ARG A 313 20.92 25.43 10.02
N TYR A 314 21.85 24.85 9.28
CA TYR A 314 22.11 25.27 7.90
C TYR A 314 21.24 24.52 6.90
N ALA A 315 20.87 25.23 5.83
CA ALA A 315 20.23 24.62 4.66
C ALA A 315 21.31 23.88 3.88
N ALA A 316 21.50 22.60 4.19
CA ALA A 316 22.41 21.73 3.48
C ALA A 316 21.63 20.55 2.90
N LYS A 317 22.11 19.98 1.79
CA LYS A 317 21.59 18.72 1.28
C LYS A 317 22.01 17.61 2.25
N ILE A 318 21.11 17.22 3.13
CA ILE A 318 21.31 16.19 4.15
C ILE A 318 20.38 15.01 3.90
N ASP A 319 20.91 13.79 4.10
CA ASP A 319 20.10 12.59 4.11
C ASP A 319 19.34 12.50 5.44
N THR A 320 18.02 12.65 5.39
CA THR A 320 17.15 12.50 6.57
C THR A 320 16.46 11.13 6.53
N TYR A 321 16.54 10.40 7.65
CA TYR A 321 15.86 9.11 7.82
C TYR A 321 16.22 8.07 6.75
N LYS A 322 17.50 7.99 6.40
CA LYS A 322 18.00 7.00 5.45
C LYS A 322 18.09 5.63 6.11
N LYS A 323 17.39 4.64 5.57
CA LYS A 323 17.42 3.27 6.07
C LYS A 323 18.79 2.64 5.79
N VAL A 324 19.43 2.11 6.82
CA VAL A 324 20.69 1.37 6.69
C VAL A 324 20.34 -0.09 6.45
N GLN A 325 20.79 -0.64 5.33
CA GLN A 325 20.69 -2.08 5.11
C GLN A 325 21.64 -2.77 6.08
N ARG A 326 21.12 -3.72 6.85
CA ARG A 326 21.96 -4.55 7.73
C ARG A 326 22.84 -5.38 6.79
N GLU A 327 24.14 -5.15 6.82
CA GLU A 327 25.11 -6.07 6.20
C GLU A 327 24.87 -7.43 6.85
N GLY A 328 24.44 -8.39 6.03
CA GLY A 328 23.95 -9.70 6.46
C GLY A 328 25.05 -10.65 6.89
#